data_AF-A0A078JRR3-F1
#
_entry.id   AF-A0A078JRR3-F1
#
_cell.length_a   1.000
_cell.length_b   1.000
_cell.length_c   1.000
_cell.angle_alpha   90.00
_cell.angle_beta   90.00
_cell.angle_gamma   90.00
#
_symmetry.space_group_name_H-M   'P 1'
#
loop_
_entity.id
_entity.type
_entity.pdbx_description
1 polymer ?
#
loop_
_entity_poly.entity_id
_entity_poly.type
_entity_poly.pdbx_seq_one_letter_code
_entity_poly.pdbx_strand_id
1 'polypeptide(L)'
;MHSLLQQMGREIVKKQSLEEPGKQQFLWETTEIIELLQEETATAKVIGIVLRTSNGEEIQISKSAFEGLTSLQFLSVDCRTLCIPEGLNCFPNKLRFIHWHRCPLRFWPSKFSGKFLVELIMPKSNFEKLWEGIQVRTFIIILVLYCV
;
A
#
# COMPACT_ATOMS: atom_id res chain seq x y z
N MET A 1 16.02 9.93 8.90
CA MET A 1 15.11 10.78 9.70
C MET A 1 15.17 10.31 11.15
N HIS A 2 15.24 11.23 12.12
CA HIS A 2 15.39 10.91 13.54
C HIS A 2 14.08 10.38 14.15
N SER A 3 14.15 9.39 15.04
CA SER A 3 12.98 8.71 15.63
C SER A 3 12.03 9.65 16.37
N LEU A 4 12.57 10.61 17.13
CA LEU A 4 11.76 11.61 17.87
C LEU A 4 10.96 12.53 16.94
N LEU A 5 11.54 12.99 15.84
CA LEU A 5 10.84 13.83 14.85
C LEU A 5 9.72 13.05 14.18
N GLN A 6 9.97 11.77 13.88
CA GLN A 6 8.97 10.88 13.31
C GLN A 6 7.81 10.64 14.28
N GLN A 7 8.10 10.42 15.56
CA GLN A 7 7.09 10.25 16.60
C GLN A 7 6.24 11.52 16.77
N MET A 8 6.88 12.69 16.83
CA MET A 8 6.17 13.95 16.91
C MET A 8 5.23 14.16 15.71
N GLY A 9 5.68 13.85 14.50
CA GLY A 9 4.85 13.91 13.29
C GLY A 9 3.61 12.99 13.37
N ARG A 10 3.78 11.76 13.86
CA ARG A 10 2.65 10.83 14.08
C ARG A 10 1.66 11.36 15.09
N GLU A 11 2.12 11.87 16.23
CA GLU A 11 1.24 12.41 17.28
C GLU A 11 0.42 13.61 16.80
N ILE A 12 0.98 14.48 15.95
CA ILE A 12 0.25 15.61 15.36
C ILE A 12 -0.90 15.10 14.49
N VAL A 13 -0.64 14.16 13.60
CA VAL A 13 -1.66 13.62 12.70
C VAL A 13 -2.71 12.81 13.49
N LYS A 14 -2.32 12.11 14.55
CA LYS A 14 -3.25 11.41 15.45
C LYS A 14 -4.20 12.38 16.15
N LYS A 15 -3.67 13.48 16.70
CA LYS A 15 -4.49 14.52 17.35
C LYS A 15 -5.50 15.14 16.38
N GLN A 16 -5.08 15.42 15.14
CA GLN A 16 -5.99 15.92 14.10
C GLN A 16 -7.13 14.94 13.80
N SER A 17 -6.87 13.64 13.81
CA SER A 17 -7.91 12.62 13.63
C SER A 17 -8.91 12.59 14.79
N LEU A 18 -8.44 12.72 16.04
CA LEU A 18 -9.33 12.76 17.21
C LEU A 18 -10.27 13.98 17.18
N GLU A 19 -9.78 15.12 16.70
CA GLU A 19 -10.59 16.34 16.56
C GLU A 19 -11.53 16.26 15.36
N GLU A 20 -11.06 15.72 14.23
CA GLU A 20 -11.79 15.63 12.98
C GLU A 20 -11.48 14.29 12.25
N PRO A 21 -12.20 13.20 12.55
CA PRO A 21 -11.89 11.84 12.08
C PRO A 21 -11.77 11.72 10.56
N GLY A 22 -12.53 12.53 9.81
CA GLY A 22 -12.49 12.56 8.35
C GLY A 22 -11.30 13.30 7.72
N LYS A 23 -10.41 13.91 8.53
CA LYS A 23 -9.21 14.63 8.04
C LYS A 23 -7.93 13.82 8.13
N GLN A 24 -7.94 12.62 8.69
CA GLN A 24 -6.76 11.77 8.75
C GLN A 24 -6.34 11.34 7.34
N GLN A 25 -5.24 11.90 6.85
CA GLN A 25 -4.72 11.61 5.51
C GLN A 25 -3.68 10.48 5.50
N PHE A 26 -3.10 10.14 6.65
CA PHE A 26 -2.09 9.09 6.77
C PHE A 26 -2.46 8.09 7.86
N LEU A 27 -2.40 6.81 7.52
CA LEU A 27 -2.67 5.69 8.43
C LEU A 27 -1.39 4.88 8.69
N TRP A 28 -1.17 4.53 9.94
CA TRP A 28 -0.06 3.65 10.37
C TRP A 28 -0.46 2.64 11.46
N GLU A 29 -1.66 2.76 12.03
CA GLU A 29 -2.19 1.78 12.98
C GLU A 29 -2.76 0.58 12.22
N THR A 30 -2.25 -0.60 12.51
CA THR A 30 -2.57 -1.82 11.75
C THR A 30 -4.05 -2.17 11.80
N THR A 31 -4.69 -2.03 12.95
CA THR A 31 -6.13 -2.31 13.12
C THR A 31 -6.97 -1.37 12.26
N GLU A 32 -6.72 -0.06 12.31
CA GLU A 32 -7.42 0.95 11.49
C GLU A 32 -7.25 0.69 9.98
N ILE A 33 -6.04 0.27 9.58
CA ILE A 33 -5.77 -0.06 8.17
C ILE A 33 -6.54 -1.32 7.75
N ILE A 34 -6.58 -2.36 8.58
CA ILE A 34 -7.29 -3.61 8.25
C ILE A 34 -8.79 -3.36 8.14
N GLU A 35 -9.38 -2.62 9.08
CA GLU A 35 -10.78 -2.22 9.04
C GLU A 35 -11.08 -1.45 7.75
N LEU A 36 -10.25 -0.44 7.40
CA LEU A 36 -10.40 0.31 6.15
C LEU A 36 -10.32 -0.57 4.90
N LEU A 37 -9.40 -1.55 4.87
CA LEU A 37 -9.22 -2.44 3.71
C LEU A 37 -10.33 -3.50 3.59
N GLN A 38 -11.10 -3.74 4.65
CA GLN A 38 -12.24 -4.66 4.68
C GLN A 38 -13.57 -3.94 4.38
N GLU A 39 -13.67 -2.64 4.66
CA GLU A 39 -14.84 -1.84 4.34
C GLU A 39 -14.97 -1.65 2.82
N GLU A 40 -16.03 -2.19 2.21
CA GLU A 40 -16.34 -2.00 0.78
C GLU A 40 -16.88 -0.59 0.46
N THR A 41 -16.99 0.29 1.46
CA THR A 41 -17.71 1.56 1.33
C THR A 41 -16.97 2.74 1.96
N ALA A 42 -17.10 3.88 1.26
CA ALA A 42 -16.72 5.25 1.62
C ALA A 42 -15.26 5.66 1.39
N THR A 43 -15.06 6.30 0.22
CA THR A 43 -14.29 7.51 -0.12
C THR A 43 -13.35 8.11 0.95
N ALA A 44 -12.53 7.30 1.60
CA ALA A 44 -11.57 7.79 2.57
C ALA A 44 -10.55 8.68 1.84
N LYS A 45 -10.37 9.93 2.33
CA LYS A 45 -9.35 10.87 1.81
C LYS A 45 -7.94 10.49 2.28
N VAL A 46 -7.67 9.19 2.40
CA VAL A 46 -6.38 8.66 2.79
C VAL A 46 -5.43 8.85 1.62
N ILE A 47 -4.34 9.56 1.90
CA ILE A 47 -3.25 9.85 0.97
C ILE A 47 -2.12 8.85 1.16
N GLY A 48 -1.90 8.34 2.38
CA GLY A 48 -0.83 7.38 2.65
C GLY A 48 -1.22 6.27 3.63
N ILE A 49 -0.79 5.06 3.33
CA ILE A 49 -0.94 3.88 4.20
C ILE A 49 0.45 3.32 4.49
N VAL A 50 0.71 3.07 5.76
CA VAL A 50 1.93 2.41 6.24
C VAL A 50 1.54 1.21 7.10
N LEU A 51 1.40 0.05 6.47
CA LEU A 51 1.06 -1.18 7.15
C LEU A 51 2.33 -1.88 7.63
N ARG A 52 2.50 -2.00 8.95
CA ARG A 52 3.58 -2.77 9.57
C ARG A 52 3.01 -3.78 10.55
N THR A 53 3.35 -5.04 10.39
CA THR A 53 2.90 -6.08 11.32
C THR A 53 4.08 -6.95 11.74
N SER A 54 4.12 -7.25 13.03
CA SER A 54 5.10 -8.15 13.63
C SER A 54 4.43 -9.35 14.30
N ASN A 55 3.13 -9.27 14.47
CA ASN A 55 2.23 -10.29 14.99
C ASN A 55 2.10 -11.43 13.96
N GLY A 56 2.19 -12.67 14.44
CA GLY A 56 2.13 -13.88 13.61
C GLY A 56 0.72 -14.22 13.09
N GLU A 57 -0.25 -13.33 13.29
CA GLU A 57 -1.62 -13.51 12.84
C GLU A 57 -1.71 -13.27 11.34
N GLU A 58 -2.40 -14.18 10.65
CA GLU A 58 -2.67 -14.07 9.23
C GLU A 58 -3.69 -12.95 8.96
N ILE A 59 -3.33 -12.05 8.06
CA ILE A 59 -4.20 -10.95 7.64
C ILE A 59 -4.59 -11.22 6.20
N GLN A 60 -5.86 -11.48 5.98
CA GLN A 60 -6.40 -11.67 4.63
C GLN A 60 -7.10 -10.40 4.18
N ILE A 61 -6.75 -9.91 2.99
CA ILE A 61 -7.45 -8.80 2.33
C ILE A 61 -8.06 -9.28 1.01
N SER A 62 -9.20 -8.72 0.64
CA SER A 62 -9.91 -9.09 -0.59
C SER A 62 -9.23 -8.51 -1.83
N LYS A 63 -9.58 -9.04 -3.00
CA LYS A 63 -9.13 -8.49 -4.29
C LYS A 63 -9.52 -7.04 -4.56
N SER A 64 -10.54 -6.53 -3.85
CA SER A 64 -11.06 -5.17 -3.93
C SER A 64 -10.59 -4.27 -2.78
N ALA A 65 -9.67 -4.72 -1.93
CA ALA A 65 -9.26 -4.00 -0.71
C ALA A 65 -8.78 -2.56 -0.94
N PHE A 66 -8.22 -2.26 -2.11
CA PHE A 66 -7.80 -0.89 -2.46
C PHE A 66 -8.76 -0.19 -3.44
N GLU A 67 -9.87 -0.81 -3.81
CA GLU A 67 -10.92 -0.16 -4.59
C GLU A 67 -11.56 0.95 -3.74
N GLY A 68 -11.89 2.09 -4.35
CA GLY A 68 -12.46 3.23 -3.62
C GLY A 68 -11.45 4.17 -2.94
N LEU A 69 -10.19 3.75 -2.71
CA LEU A 69 -9.11 4.59 -2.15
C LEU A 69 -8.53 5.58 -3.17
N THR A 70 -9.39 6.35 -3.82
CA THR A 70 -9.08 7.19 -5.00
C THR A 70 -8.09 8.33 -4.75
N SER A 71 -7.79 8.65 -3.49
CA SER A 71 -6.83 9.70 -3.10
C SER A 71 -5.46 9.14 -2.69
N LEU A 72 -5.32 7.82 -2.61
CA LEU A 72 -4.11 7.17 -2.14
C LEU A 72 -2.94 7.41 -3.09
N GLN A 73 -1.83 7.91 -2.54
CA GLN A 73 -0.60 8.25 -3.25
C GLN A 73 0.61 7.49 -2.72
N PHE A 74 0.60 7.09 -1.45
CA PHE A 74 1.71 6.40 -0.80
C PHE A 74 1.24 5.08 -0.19
N LEU A 75 1.86 3.98 -0.57
CA LEU A 75 1.62 2.67 0.03
C LEU A 75 2.96 2.09 0.49
N SER A 76 3.08 1.82 1.79
CA SER A 76 4.20 1.10 2.38
C SER A 76 3.67 -0.09 3.15
N VAL A 77 4.05 -1.29 2.73
CA VAL A 77 3.63 -2.55 3.37
C VAL A 77 4.88 -3.34 3.75
N ASP A 78 5.00 -3.61 5.05
CA ASP A 78 5.96 -4.56 5.61
C ASP A 78 5.20 -5.49 6.55
N CYS A 79 4.55 -6.48 5.95
CA CYS A 79 3.72 -7.46 6.62
C CYS A 79 4.05 -8.85 6.06
N ARG A 80 4.55 -9.75 6.93
CA ARG A 80 4.92 -11.12 6.52
C ARG A 80 3.71 -12.04 6.37
N THR A 81 2.62 -11.74 7.07
CA THR A 81 1.44 -12.59 7.20
C THR A 81 0.27 -12.08 6.36
N LEU A 82 0.51 -11.11 5.47
CA LEU A 82 -0.51 -10.58 4.57
C LEU A 82 -0.75 -11.54 3.41
N CYS A 83 -1.98 -11.99 3.27
CA CYS A 83 -2.44 -12.91 2.25
C CYS A 83 -3.48 -12.23 1.35
N ILE A 84 -3.40 -12.49 0.04
CA ILE A 84 -4.35 -12.01 -0.96
C ILE A 84 -4.68 -13.20 -1.89
N PRO A 85 -5.57 -14.12 -1.48
CA PRO A 85 -5.77 -15.40 -2.15
C PRO A 85 -6.19 -15.24 -3.61
N GLU A 86 -7.07 -14.28 -3.89
CA GLU A 86 -7.58 -14.00 -5.24
C GLU A 86 -6.71 -13.01 -6.03
N GLY A 87 -5.59 -12.54 -5.44
CA GLY A 87 -4.80 -11.42 -5.96
C GLY A 87 -5.55 -10.08 -5.85
N LEU A 88 -5.03 -9.02 -6.47
CA LEU A 88 -5.68 -7.70 -6.49
C LEU A 88 -6.26 -7.38 -7.87
N ASN A 89 -7.47 -6.84 -7.91
CA ASN A 89 -8.11 -6.37 -9.13
C ASN A 89 -7.42 -5.13 -9.70
N CYS A 90 -7.14 -4.14 -8.85
CA CYS A 90 -6.52 -2.89 -9.23
C CYS A 90 -5.80 -2.24 -8.05
N PHE A 91 -4.92 -1.32 -8.38
CA PHE A 91 -4.37 -0.33 -7.45
C PHE A 91 -5.03 1.03 -7.71
N PRO A 92 -5.14 1.90 -6.68
CA PRO A 92 -5.60 3.27 -6.87
C PRO A 92 -4.77 4.03 -7.90
N ASN A 93 -5.43 4.59 -8.92
CA ASN A 93 -4.73 5.21 -10.06
C ASN A 93 -3.81 6.39 -9.67
N LYS A 94 -4.05 7.06 -8.54
CA LYS A 94 -3.21 8.17 -8.06
C LYS A 94 -1.96 7.71 -7.29
N LEU A 95 -1.73 6.41 -7.14
CA LEU A 95 -0.52 5.92 -6.47
C LEU A 95 0.74 6.43 -7.16
N ARG A 96 1.63 6.99 -6.34
CA ARG A 96 2.92 7.55 -6.73
C ARG A 96 4.08 6.71 -6.20
N PHE A 97 3.91 6.13 -5.01
CA PHE A 97 4.93 5.34 -4.35
C PHE A 97 4.33 4.04 -3.82
N ILE A 98 4.93 2.93 -4.22
CA ILE A 98 4.60 1.60 -3.70
C ILE A 98 5.89 0.98 -3.16
N HIS A 99 5.94 0.81 -1.85
CA HIS A 99 6.95 0.01 -1.17
C HIS A 99 6.26 -1.21 -0.56
N TRP A 100 6.53 -2.41 -1.06
CA TRP A 100 5.89 -3.63 -0.57
C TRP A 100 6.90 -4.76 -0.43
N HIS A 101 7.41 -4.93 0.79
CA HIS A 101 8.35 -6.01 1.08
C HIS A 101 7.58 -7.33 1.19
N ARG A 102 8.06 -8.36 0.48
CA ARG A 102 7.41 -9.69 0.38
C ARG A 102 5.97 -9.62 -0.12
N CYS A 103 5.72 -8.87 -1.19
CA CYS A 103 4.40 -8.80 -1.78
C CYS A 103 3.93 -10.21 -2.21
N PRO A 104 2.73 -10.65 -1.79
CA PRO A 104 2.22 -12.00 -2.08
C PRO A 104 1.70 -12.13 -3.53
N LEU A 105 1.58 -11.02 -4.26
CA LEU A 105 1.08 -11.01 -5.63
C LEU A 105 2.06 -11.70 -6.59
N ARG A 106 1.51 -12.58 -7.43
CA ARG A 106 2.24 -13.22 -8.54
C ARG A 106 2.15 -12.43 -9.84
N PHE A 107 1.02 -11.75 -10.04
CA PHE A 107 0.71 -10.99 -11.24
C PHE A 107 0.37 -9.56 -10.88
N TRP A 108 0.75 -8.65 -11.76
CA TRP A 108 0.40 -7.24 -11.61
C TRP A 108 -1.09 -7.00 -11.88
N PRO A 109 -1.78 -6.15 -11.08
CA PRO A 109 -3.18 -5.85 -11.30
C PRO A 109 -3.40 -5.20 -12.67
N SER A 110 -4.05 -5.93 -13.59
CA SER A 110 -4.17 -5.52 -15.00
C SER A 110 -4.94 -4.22 -15.22
N LYS A 111 -5.83 -3.86 -14.29
CA LYS A 111 -6.60 -2.61 -14.34
C LYS A 111 -5.84 -1.39 -13.83
N PHE A 112 -4.64 -1.55 -13.26
CA PHE A 112 -3.86 -0.43 -12.77
C PHE A 112 -3.07 0.25 -13.89
N SER A 113 -3.41 1.50 -14.19
CA SER A 113 -2.77 2.25 -15.27
C SER A 113 -1.32 2.67 -14.98
N GLY A 114 -0.92 2.76 -13.71
CA GLY A 114 0.41 3.24 -13.31
C GLY A 114 0.75 4.68 -13.75
N LYS A 115 -0.23 5.47 -14.23
CA LYS A 115 0.01 6.77 -14.89
C LYS A 115 0.78 7.77 -14.02
N PHE A 116 0.55 7.74 -12.71
CA PHE A 116 1.14 8.64 -11.72
C PHE A 116 2.21 7.97 -10.86
N LEU A 117 2.51 6.69 -11.11
CA LEU A 117 3.53 5.97 -10.35
C LEU A 117 4.90 6.62 -10.63
N VAL A 118 5.68 6.83 -9.58
CA VAL A 118 7.01 7.44 -9.61
C VAL A 118 8.04 6.40 -9.18
N GLU A 119 7.74 5.64 -8.14
CA GLU A 119 8.65 4.66 -7.56
C GLU A 119 7.92 3.38 -7.15
N LEU A 120 8.54 2.25 -7.49
CA LEU A 120 8.06 0.90 -7.21
C LEU A 120 9.20 0.09 -6.61
N ILE A 121 9.08 -0.24 -5.33
CA ILE A 121 10.07 -0.99 -4.56
C ILE A 121 9.35 -2.20 -3.96
N MET A 122 9.57 -3.40 -4.49
CA MET A 122 8.89 -4.61 -4.01
C MET A 122 9.86 -5.78 -3.74
N PRO A 123 10.82 -5.60 -2.81
CA PRO A 123 11.85 -6.59 -2.52
C PRO A 123 11.28 -7.92 -2.02
N LYS A 124 11.89 -9.04 -2.45
CA LYS A 124 11.56 -10.41 -2.02
C LYS A 124 10.11 -10.82 -2.31
N SER A 125 9.55 -10.33 -3.41
CA SER A 125 8.18 -10.64 -3.84
C SER A 125 8.14 -11.77 -4.87
N ASN A 126 6.99 -12.42 -5.01
CA ASN A 126 6.82 -13.60 -5.88
C ASN A 126 6.31 -13.24 -7.29
N PHE A 127 6.64 -12.05 -7.80
CA PHE A 127 6.15 -11.60 -9.11
C PHE A 127 6.77 -12.43 -10.23
N GLU A 128 5.92 -13.12 -10.99
CA GLU A 128 6.31 -13.82 -12.21
C GLU A 128 6.39 -12.84 -13.38
N LYS A 129 5.48 -11.85 -13.41
CA LYS A 129 5.39 -10.83 -14.46
C LYS A 129 4.81 -9.52 -13.94
N LEU A 130 5.48 -8.41 -14.27
CA LEU A 130 5.09 -7.05 -13.87
C LEU A 130 4.14 -6.35 -14.86
N TRP A 131 4.24 -6.59 -16.16
CA TRP A 131 3.30 -6.05 -17.14
C TRP A 131 3.30 -6.86 -18.44
N GLU A 132 2.18 -6.79 -19.17
CA GLU A 132 2.09 -7.20 -20.57
C GLU A 132 2.48 -6.00 -21.46
N GLY A 133 3.51 -6.16 -22.32
CA GLY A 133 3.94 -5.12 -23.27
C GLY A 133 5.09 -4.20 -22.81
N ILE A 134 5.35 -3.13 -23.56
CA ILE A 134 6.43 -2.16 -23.26
C ILE A 134 5.85 -1.00 -22.44
N GLN A 135 6.29 -0.85 -21.18
CA GLN A 135 6.06 0.37 -20.40
C GLN A 135 7.33 1.21 -20.33
N VAL A 136 7.49 2.17 -21.27
CA VAL A 136 8.55 3.19 -21.17
C VAL A 136 8.03 4.40 -20.42
N ARG A 137 8.23 4.43 -19.10
CA ARG A 137 8.30 5.67 -18.32
C ARG A 137 9.40 5.52 -17.28
N THR A 138 10.13 6.59 -17.03
CA THR A 138 11.34 6.63 -16.18
C THR A 138 11.00 6.31 -14.73
N PHE A 139 10.85 5.03 -14.43
CA PHE A 139 10.70 4.52 -13.09
C PHE A 139 12.09 4.17 -12.56
N ILE A 140 12.45 4.63 -11.37
CA ILE A 140 13.50 3.97 -10.58
C ILE A 140 12.84 2.69 -10.05
N ILE A 141 12.82 1.65 -10.87
CA ILE A 141 12.35 0.33 -10.44
C ILE A 141 13.56 -0.34 -9.81
N ILE A 142 13.67 -0.24 -8.49
CA ILE A 142 14.61 -1.11 -7.78
C ILE A 142 13.92 -2.47 -7.67
N LEU A 143 13.99 -3.23 -8.76
CA LEU A 143 13.76 -4.67 -8.73
C LEU A 143 14.94 -5.27 -7.97
N VAL A 144 14.73 -5.60 -6.70
CA VAL A 144 15.66 -6.49 -6.01
C VAL A 144 15.34 -7.90 -6.49
N LEU A 145 16.00 -8.25 -7.60
CA LEU A 145 16.21 -9.61 -8.08
C LEU A 145 16.87 -10.43 -6.96
N TYR A 146 16.05 -11.18 -6.24
CA TYR A 146 16.45 -12.47 -5.68
C TYR A 146 15.28 -13.43 -5.93
N CYS A 147 15.08 -13.79 -7.20
CA CYS A 147 14.52 -15.11 -7.48
C CYS A 147 15.62 -16.12 -7.12
N VAL A 148 15.34 -17.02 -6.17
CA VAL A 148 16.07 -18.29 -6.04
C VAL A 148 15.34 -19.31 -6.89
#